data_AF-A0A2V4DYQ7-F1
#
_entry.id   AF-A0A2V4DYQ7-F1
#
_cell.length_a   1.000
_cell.length_b   1.000
_cell.length_c   1.000
_cell.angle_alpha   90.00
_cell.angle_beta   90.00
_cell.angle_gamma   90.00
#
_symmetry.space_group_name_H-M   'P 1'
#
loop_
_entity.id
_entity.type
_entity.pdbx_description
1 polymer ?
#
loop_
_entity_poly.entity_id
_entity_poly.type
_entity_poly.pdbx_seq_one_letter_code
_entity_poly.pdbx_strand_id
1 'polypeptide(L)'
;MLELDNIFNSITVMLQDLSVILEAEQQILIENSSINQLSEVINQKSQLLIELKLVDEKRLKVSQQYNMQSPYSENQEIALKWQAITDMTQRLAQINRDNGILIQNRMNVTQKSIDYLKNMNNPSVYTYNGYQQSETISSERAKV
;
A
#
# COMPACT_ATOMS: atom_id res chain seq x y z
N MET A 1 35.33 0.11 -2.87
CA MET A 1 34.75 -1.08 -3.54
C MET A 1 33.97 -1.97 -2.57
N LEU A 2 34.58 -2.50 -1.50
CA LEU A 2 33.91 -3.40 -0.54
C LEU A 2 32.68 -2.78 0.15
N GLU A 3 32.71 -1.48 0.43
CA GLU A 3 31.61 -0.79 1.13
C GLU A 3 30.34 -0.67 0.26
N LEU A 4 30.50 -0.43 -1.05
CA LEU A 4 29.39 -0.34 -1.98
C LEU A 4 28.79 -1.73 -2.27
N ASP A 5 29.63 -2.77 -2.31
CA ASP A 5 29.15 -4.15 -2.47
C ASP A 5 28.34 -4.63 -1.25
N ASN A 6 28.79 -4.30 -0.05
CA ASN A 6 28.04 -4.56 1.18
C ASN A 6 26.68 -3.83 1.21
N ILE A 7 26.64 -2.59 0.71
CA ILE A 7 25.39 -1.83 0.56
C ILE A 7 24.44 -2.52 -0.42
N PHE A 8 24.91 -2.96 -1.58
CA PHE A 8 24.04 -3.66 -2.56
C PHE A 8 23.55 -5.01 -2.06
N ASN A 9 24.40 -5.77 -1.36
CA ASN A 9 23.98 -7.01 -0.72
C ASN A 9 22.90 -6.75 0.33
N SER A 10 23.07 -5.72 1.17
CA SER A 10 22.07 -5.32 2.17
C SER A 10 20.75 -4.87 1.51
N ILE A 11 20.80 -4.09 0.43
CA ILE A 11 19.60 -3.70 -0.34
C ILE A 11 18.90 -4.94 -0.91
N THR A 12 19.65 -5.88 -1.47
CA THR A 12 19.08 -7.08 -2.09
C THR A 12 18.34 -7.94 -1.05
N VAL A 13 18.93 -8.13 0.13
CA VAL A 13 18.28 -8.85 1.24
C VAL A 13 17.00 -8.13 1.68
N MET A 14 17.06 -6.81 1.90
CA MET A 14 15.88 -6.04 2.29
C MET A 14 14.77 -6.08 1.23
N LEU A 15 15.11 -6.04 -0.07
CA LEU A 15 14.11 -6.15 -1.13
C LEU A 15 13.48 -7.54 -1.18
N GLN A 16 14.23 -8.60 -0.88
CA GLN A 16 13.69 -9.95 -0.77
C GLN A 16 12.70 -10.06 0.39
N ASP A 17 13.05 -9.49 1.55
CA ASP A 17 12.16 -9.43 2.72
C ASP A 17 10.90 -8.61 2.42
N LEU A 18 11.03 -7.48 1.70
CA LEU A 18 9.90 -6.67 1.25
C LEU A 18 8.96 -7.47 0.33
N SER A 19 9.51 -8.32 -0.54
CA SER A 19 8.71 -9.20 -1.40
C SER A 19 7.82 -10.13 -0.59
N VAL A 20 8.39 -10.78 0.43
CA VAL A 20 7.63 -11.69 1.31
C VAL A 20 6.52 -10.95 2.05
N ILE A 21 6.81 -9.74 2.54
CA ILE A 21 5.82 -8.89 3.22
C ILE A 21 4.69 -8.48 2.27
N LEU A 22 5.01 -8.09 1.02
CA LEU A 22 3.98 -7.70 0.04
C LEU A 22 3.11 -8.88 -0.41
N GLU A 23 3.68 -10.07 -0.55
CA GLU A 23 2.93 -11.30 -0.84
C GLU A 23 2.01 -11.68 0.33
N ALA A 24 2.51 -11.57 1.57
CA ALA A 24 1.68 -11.75 2.76
C ALA A 24 0.56 -10.71 2.85
N GLU A 25 0.84 -9.44 2.55
CA GLU A 25 -0.15 -8.37 2.45
C GLU A 25 -1.22 -8.72 1.41
N GLN A 26 -0.82 -9.21 0.23
CA GLN A 26 -1.74 -9.60 -0.83
C GLN A 26 -2.63 -10.79 -0.42
N GLN A 27 -2.09 -11.77 0.30
CA GLN A 27 -2.85 -12.92 0.77
C GLN A 27 -3.87 -12.53 1.85
N ILE A 28 -3.46 -11.75 2.85
CA ILE A 28 -4.35 -11.17 3.87
C ILE A 28 -5.42 -10.29 3.22
N LEU A 29 -4.98 -9.55 2.19
CA LEU A 29 -5.74 -9.03 1.07
C LEU A 29 -6.86 -10.00 0.74
N ILE A 30 -6.60 -10.95 -0.14
CA ILE A 30 -7.58 -11.86 -0.73
C ILE A 30 -8.45 -12.58 0.30
N GLU A 31 -7.88 -13.12 1.38
CA GLU A 31 -8.57 -13.93 2.39
C GLU A 31 -9.52 -13.16 3.30
N ASN A 32 -9.46 -11.82 3.29
CA ASN A 32 -10.27 -10.96 4.18
C ASN A 32 -10.01 -11.27 5.66
N SER A 33 -8.73 -11.49 5.97
CA SER A 33 -8.24 -11.83 7.30
C SER A 33 -8.26 -10.62 8.25
N SER A 34 -7.96 -10.85 9.52
CA SER A 34 -8.19 -9.86 10.59
C SER A 34 -7.44 -8.54 10.36
N ILE A 35 -8.09 -7.40 10.63
CA ILE A 35 -7.51 -6.04 10.55
C ILE A 35 -6.20 -5.92 11.32
N ASN A 36 -6.05 -6.65 12.43
CA ASN A 36 -4.83 -6.68 13.23
C ASN A 36 -3.63 -7.23 12.45
N GLN A 37 -3.82 -8.30 11.66
CA GLN A 37 -2.76 -8.90 10.85
C GLN A 37 -2.32 -7.97 9.72
N LEU A 38 -3.28 -7.29 9.09
CA LEU A 38 -2.98 -6.26 8.08
C LEU A 38 -2.18 -5.09 8.70
N SER A 39 -2.55 -4.66 9.91
CA SER A 39 -1.88 -3.55 10.59
C SER A 39 -0.43 -3.89 10.95
N GLU A 40 -0.17 -5.13 11.38
CA GLU A 40 1.19 -5.63 11.64
C GLU A 40 2.05 -5.63 10.37
N VAL A 41 1.52 -6.17 9.27
CA VAL A 41 2.20 -6.20 7.97
C VAL A 41 2.50 -4.80 7.43
N ILE A 42 1.57 -3.85 7.58
CA ILE A 42 1.79 -2.45 7.22
C ILE A 42 2.93 -1.83 8.05
N ASN A 43 2.98 -2.12 9.35
CA ASN A 43 4.05 -1.61 10.22
C ASN A 43 5.42 -2.17 9.82
N GLN A 44 5.50 -3.48 9.55
CA GLN A 44 6.74 -4.12 9.06
C GLN A 44 7.21 -3.52 7.74
N LYS A 45 6.30 -3.33 6.78
CA LYS A 45 6.57 -2.64 5.50
C LYS A 45 7.10 -1.23 5.70
N SER A 46 6.51 -0.47 6.62
CA SER A 46 6.92 0.91 6.93
C SER A 46 8.33 0.97 7.52
N GLN A 47 8.62 0.11 8.50
CA GLN A 47 9.95 0.01 9.11
C GLN A 47 11.02 -0.33 8.08
N LEU A 48 10.77 -1.35 7.26
CA LEU A 48 11.73 -1.78 6.25
C LEU A 48 11.95 -0.75 5.14
N LEU A 49 10.91 0.04 4.79
CA LEU A 49 11.04 1.14 3.83
C LEU A 49 11.90 2.28 4.40
N ILE A 50 11.80 2.58 5.70
CA ILE A 50 12.66 3.55 6.37
C ILE A 50 14.12 3.08 6.33
N GLU A 51 14.37 1.81 6.67
CA GLU A 51 15.71 1.23 6.61
C GLU A 51 16.29 1.26 5.19
N LEU A 52 15.49 0.86 4.19
CA LEU A 52 15.88 0.92 2.79
C LEU A 52 16.25 2.34 2.35
N LYS A 53 15.47 3.35 2.77
CA LYS A 53 15.77 4.76 2.50
C LYS A 53 17.09 5.19 3.11
N LEU A 54 17.37 4.80 4.36
CA LEU A 54 18.65 5.11 5.02
C LEU A 54 19.84 4.49 4.29
N VAL A 55 19.69 3.27 3.79
CA VAL A 55 20.75 2.59 3.03
C VAL A 55 20.94 3.22 1.64
N ASP A 56 19.87 3.66 0.97
CA ASP A 56 19.97 4.40 -0.29
C ASP A 56 20.62 5.79 -0.10
N GLU A 57 20.33 6.49 1.00
CA GLU A 57 21.02 7.74 1.35
C GLU A 57 22.52 7.52 1.57
N LYS A 58 22.91 6.42 2.24
CA LYS A 58 24.33 6.02 2.37
C LYS A 58 24.95 5.75 1.00
N ARG A 59 24.25 5.02 0.13
CA ARG A 59 24.66 4.72 -1.24
C ARG A 59 24.90 6.01 -2.04
N LEU A 60 24.01 7.00 -1.95
CA LEU A 60 24.18 8.30 -2.62
C LEU A 60 25.41 9.06 -2.12
N LYS A 61 25.65 9.09 -0.80
CA LYS A 61 26.83 9.73 -0.21
C LYS A 61 28.13 9.08 -0.69
N VAL A 62 28.19 7.75 -0.68
CA VAL A 62 29.33 6.98 -1.20
C VAL A 62 29.53 7.26 -2.69
N SER A 63 28.46 7.22 -3.48
CA SER A 63 28.50 7.51 -4.92
C SER A 63 29.05 8.91 -5.22
N GLN A 64 28.64 9.92 -4.44
CA GLN A 64 29.16 11.29 -4.54
C GLN A 64 30.65 11.37 -4.16
N GLN A 65 31.08 10.68 -3.10
CA GLN A 65 32.48 10.67 -2.67
C GLN A 65 33.41 10.09 -3.75
N TYR A 66 32.95 9.07 -4.48
CA TYR A 66 33.72 8.42 -5.52
C TYR A 66 33.48 9.01 -6.93
N ASN A 67 32.67 10.08 -7.07
CA ASN A 67 32.21 10.63 -8.36
C ASN A 67 31.59 9.59 -9.31
N MET A 68 31.06 8.51 -8.76
CA MET A 68 30.44 7.44 -9.52
C MET A 68 28.93 7.68 -9.57
N GLN A 69 28.35 7.78 -10.77
CA GLN A 69 26.91 7.83 -10.94
C GLN A 69 26.36 6.50 -11.46
N SER A 70 25.17 6.13 -10.97
CA SER A 70 24.34 5.10 -11.57
C SER A 70 24.11 5.43 -13.06
N PRO A 71 24.27 4.49 -14.00
CA PRO A 71 24.27 3.02 -13.86
C PRO A 71 25.61 2.35 -13.55
N TYR A 72 26.62 3.10 -13.06
CA TYR A 72 27.94 2.58 -12.70
C TYR A 72 28.66 1.89 -13.88
N SER A 73 28.60 2.52 -15.05
CA SER A 73 29.15 2.02 -16.33
C SER A 73 30.64 1.65 -16.28
N GLU A 74 31.37 2.17 -15.28
CA GLU A 74 32.79 1.92 -15.06
C GLU A 74 33.09 0.52 -14.52
N ASN A 75 32.12 -0.13 -13.87
CA ASN A 75 32.26 -1.49 -13.35
C ASN A 75 31.05 -2.34 -13.72
N GLN A 76 31.27 -3.29 -14.63
CA GLN A 76 30.24 -4.18 -15.15
C GLN A 76 29.59 -5.07 -14.07
N GLU A 77 30.34 -5.52 -13.06
CA GLU A 77 29.78 -6.34 -11.98
C GLU A 77 28.80 -5.53 -11.12
N ILE A 78 29.17 -4.28 -10.80
CA ILE A 78 28.34 -3.37 -10.02
C ILE A 78 27.11 -2.94 -10.84
N ALA A 79 27.28 -2.67 -12.12
CA ALA A 79 26.18 -2.33 -13.03
C ALA A 79 25.13 -3.46 -13.09
N LEU A 80 25.57 -4.72 -13.16
CA LEU A 80 24.67 -5.88 -13.13
C LEU A 80 23.89 -6.02 -11.82
N LYS A 81 24.57 -5.83 -10.66
CA LYS A 81 23.89 -5.85 -9.35
C LYS A 81 22.88 -4.71 -9.23
N TRP A 82 23.23 -3.52 -9.72
CA TRP A 82 22.32 -2.38 -9.74
C TRP A 82 21.10 -2.64 -10.61
N GLN A 83 21.29 -3.23 -11.79
CA GLN A 83 20.18 -3.61 -12.67
C GLN A 83 19.23 -4.60 -12.00
N ALA A 84 19.76 -5.64 -11.34
CA ALA A 84 18.94 -6.60 -10.60
C ALA A 84 18.12 -5.93 -9.48
N ILE A 85 18.73 -5.00 -8.74
CA ILE A 85 18.06 -4.19 -7.70
C ILE A 85 16.93 -3.34 -8.32
N THR A 86 17.18 -2.67 -9.45
CA THR A 86 16.16 -1.85 -10.10
C THR A 86 15.00 -2.69 -10.64
N ASP A 87 15.29 -3.85 -11.22
CA ASP A 87 14.28 -4.76 -11.76
C ASP A 87 13.41 -5.32 -10.62
N MET A 88 14.02 -5.72 -9.51
CA MET A 88 13.30 -6.16 -8.31
C MET A 88 12.41 -5.04 -7.75
N THR A 89 12.94 -3.81 -7.65
CA THR A 89 12.19 -2.66 -7.14
C THR A 89 10.99 -2.32 -8.03
N GLN A 90 11.15 -2.41 -9.35
CA GLN A 90 10.05 -2.22 -10.30
C GLN A 90 8.95 -3.28 -10.11
N ARG A 91 9.33 -4.55 -9.93
CA ARG A 91 8.39 -5.63 -9.64
C ARG A 91 7.62 -5.40 -8.34
N LEU A 92 8.30 -4.99 -7.28
CA LEU A 92 7.67 -4.70 -5.99
C LEU A 92 6.73 -3.49 -6.07
N ALA A 93 7.09 -2.48 -6.86
CA ALA A 93 6.21 -1.34 -7.13
C ALA A 93 4.93 -1.77 -7.86
N GLN A 94 5.02 -2.72 -8.80
CA GLN A 94 3.85 -3.28 -9.47
C GLN A 94 2.93 -4.03 -8.49
N ILE A 95 3.49 -4.91 -7.64
CA ILE A 95 2.70 -5.65 -6.63
C ILE A 95 2.01 -4.68 -5.66
N ASN A 96 2.73 -3.64 -5.21
CA ASN A 96 2.15 -2.64 -4.32
C ASN A 96 1.00 -1.86 -5.00
N ARG A 97 1.12 -1.57 -6.31
CA ARG A 97 0.04 -0.96 -7.09
C ARG A 97 -1.17 -1.88 -7.18
N ASP A 98 -0.94 -3.17 -7.42
CA ASP A 98 -2.00 -4.18 -7.51
C ASP A 98 -2.73 -4.34 -6.16
N ASN A 99 -1.99 -4.34 -5.05
CA ASN A 99 -2.56 -4.31 -3.69
C ASN A 99 -3.43 -3.05 -3.47
N GLY A 100 -2.99 -1.89 -3.96
CA GLY A 100 -3.78 -0.65 -3.92
C GLY A 100 -5.11 -0.75 -4.68
N ILE A 101 -5.10 -1.37 -5.86
CA ILE A 101 -6.32 -1.62 -6.66
C ILE A 101 -7.28 -2.56 -5.90
N LEU A 102 -6.76 -3.61 -5.28
CA LEU A 102 -7.56 -4.54 -4.47
C LEU A 102 -8.25 -3.82 -3.31
N ILE A 103 -7.53 -2.96 -2.59
CA ILE A 103 -8.08 -2.15 -1.49
C ILE A 103 -9.19 -1.22 -2.01
N GLN A 104 -8.95 -0.52 -3.12
CA GLN A 104 -9.94 0.40 -3.69
C GLN A 104 -11.23 -0.33 -4.10
N ASN A 105 -11.10 -1.49 -4.75
CA ASN A 105 -12.26 -2.30 -5.15
C ASN A 105 -13.07 -2.74 -3.93
N ARG A 106 -12.40 -3.13 -2.84
CA ARG A 106 -13.07 -3.51 -1.59
C ARG A 106 -13.79 -2.35 -0.95
N MET A 107 -13.14 -1.19 -0.86
CA MET A 107 -13.77 0.02 -0.32
C MET A 107 -15.03 0.38 -1.10
N ASN A 108 -15.00 0.28 -2.43
CA ASN A 108 -16.17 0.50 -3.28
C ASN A 108 -17.31 -0.49 -3.01
N VAL A 109 -17.00 -1.78 -2.84
CA VAL A 109 -18.01 -2.80 -2.51
C VAL A 109 -18.60 -2.55 -1.11
N THR A 110 -17.75 -2.29 -0.11
CA THR A 110 -18.19 -1.99 1.26
C THR A 110 -19.08 -0.76 1.29
N GLN A 111 -18.73 0.31 0.57
CA GLN A 111 -19.55 1.53 0.50
C GLN A 111 -20.93 1.24 -0.12
N LYS A 112 -20.98 0.48 -1.23
CA LYS A 112 -22.26 0.06 -1.84
C LYS A 112 -23.12 -0.75 -0.88
N SER A 113 -22.52 -1.67 -0.12
CA SER A 113 -23.23 -2.45 0.89
C SER A 113 -23.77 -1.57 2.02
N ILE A 114 -22.99 -0.60 2.50
CA ILE A 114 -23.43 0.38 3.50
C ILE A 114 -24.60 1.20 2.96
N ASP A 115 -24.51 1.70 1.73
CA ASP A 115 -25.56 2.51 1.11
C ASP A 115 -26.84 1.71 0.91
N TYR A 116 -26.73 0.44 0.51
CA TYR A 116 -27.86 -0.48 0.42
C TYR A 116 -28.54 -0.69 1.79
N LEU A 117 -27.77 -0.96 2.84
CA LEU A 117 -28.30 -1.14 4.20
C LEU A 117 -28.94 0.15 4.75
N LYS A 118 -28.36 1.32 4.45
CA LYS A 118 -28.95 2.62 4.80
C LYS A 118 -30.30 2.83 4.12
N ASN A 119 -30.40 2.50 2.83
CA ASN A 119 -31.64 2.63 2.07
C ASN A 119 -32.76 1.71 2.60
N MET A 120 -32.42 0.51 3.10
CA MET A 120 -33.40 -0.41 3.70
C MET A 120 -33.87 0.03 5.10
N ASN A 121 -33.01 0.68 5.88
CA ASN A 121 -33.32 1.12 7.25
C ASN A 121 -34.09 2.44 7.33
N ASN A 122 -34.46 3.05 6.20
CA ASN A 122 -35.44 4.13 6.19
C ASN A 122 -36.84 3.52 6.31
N PRO A 123 -37.54 3.65 7.46
CA PRO A 123 -38.88 3.10 7.59
C PRO A 123 -39.79 3.77 6.58
N SER A 124 -40.29 3.00 5.61
CA SER A 124 -41.36 3.47 4.73
C SER A 124 -42.63 3.57 5.57
N VAL A 125 -42.91 4.76 6.10
CA VAL A 125 -44.15 5.07 6.81
C VAL A 125 -45.28 5.02 5.78
N TYR A 126 -46.18 4.06 5.94
CA TYR A 126 -47.40 3.99 5.14
C TYR A 126 -48.31 5.14 5.54
N THR A 127 -48.45 6.13 4.65
CA THR A 127 -49.46 7.19 4.83
C THR A 127 -50.84 6.65 4.42
N TYR A 128 -51.90 7.23 4.99
CA TYR A 128 -53.31 6.88 4.72
C TYR A 128 -53.69 6.87 3.22
N ASN A 129 -52.91 7.56 2.38
CA ASN A 129 -53.13 7.65 0.93
C ASN A 129 -52.36 6.61 0.10
N GLY A 130 -51.66 5.65 0.72
CA GLY A 130 -51.02 4.52 0.04
C GLY A 130 -49.72 4.84 -0.72
N TYR A 131 -49.22 6.07 -0.66
CA TYR A 131 -47.96 6.45 -1.29
C TYR A 131 -46.82 6.52 -0.26
N GLN A 132 -45.68 5.91 -0.62
CA GLN A 132 -44.42 5.98 0.13
C GLN A 132 -43.80 7.37 -0.08
N GLN A 133 -43.74 8.18 0.98
CA GLN A 133 -42.98 9.42 0.96
C GLN A 133 -41.81 9.24 1.91
N SER A 134 -40.58 9.34 1.40
CA SER A 134 -39.38 9.37 2.22
C SER A 134 -39.47 10.61 3.12
N GLU A 135 -39.67 10.42 4.43
CA GLU A 135 -39.67 11.52 5.39
C GLU A 135 -38.26 12.14 5.42
N THR A 136 -38.08 13.23 4.69
CA THR A 136 -37.04 14.19 5.02
C THR A 136 -37.49 14.84 6.32
N ILE A 137 -36.90 14.44 7.45
CA ILE A 137 -37.16 15.04 8.76
C ILE A 137 -36.73 16.51 8.69
N SER A 138 -37.64 17.39 8.31
CA SER A 138 -37.47 18.83 8.36
C SER A 138 -37.65 19.26 9.82
N SER A 139 -36.54 19.59 10.46
CA SER A 139 -36.48 20.16 11.81
C SER A 139 -37.04 21.58 11.82
N GLU A 140 -38.36 21.73 11.64
CA GLU A 140 -39.03 23.01 11.80
C GLU A 140 -40.39 22.78 12.44
N ARG A 141 -40.39 22.63 13.77
CA ARG A 141 -41.38 23.16 14.72
C ARG A 141 -41.27 22.45 16.07
N ALA A 142 -40.43 23.00 16.93
CA ALA A 142 -40.61 22.93 18.38
C ALA A 142 -40.57 24.36 18.92
N LYS A 143 -41.70 25.07 18.79
CA LYS A 143 -42.04 26.23 19.61
C LYS A 143 -43.51 26.08 20.01
N VAL A 144 -43.72 25.61 21.23
CA VAL A 144 -44.87 25.91 22.06
C VAL A 144 -44.32 26.21 23.45
#